data_AF-A0A8E0R6E0-F1
#
_entry.id   AF-A0A8E0R6E0-F1
#
_cell.length_a   1.000
_cell.length_b   1.000
_cell.length_c   1.000
_cell.angle_alpha   90.00
_cell.angle_beta   90.00
_cell.angle_gamma   90.00
#
_symmetry.space_group_name_H-M   'P 1'
#
loop_
_entity.id
_entity.type
_entity.pdbx_description
1 polymer ?
#
loop_
_entity_poly.entity_id
_entity_poly.type
_entity_poly.pdbx_seq_one_letter_code
_entity_poly.pdbx_strand_id
1 'polypeptide(L)'
;MTHEEKTQTACVLRLFGMPAAAVRQAAQAFAAEGTAVRCRSRGAETLLALQAETPAQLERARKALQRQFAAQLYGEGETFLAAATVQALEAHKKLLVCADAAAGALLETRLETVAVAEKVFDFGAMSYADEKIRAKLDAKTRRVKGGPAAMALARVQAVLRLVGTDLAAGCVERAEDTVLFVGSRRGCWVRTVADTDTPALWLLDMLRRAACGLPQAAGTSWQKYGQPIPPEFLIAHGLPDVSEAAPAKPPRKRHLLRRLLLLLLLLVLAGAAAAWYYTGGDLTALPQKLQSLGADSLPHSGAKLI
;
A
#
# COMPACT_ATOMS: atom_id res chain seq x y z
N MET A 1 -31.29 24.55 22.79
CA MET A 1 -30.28 24.98 21.80
C MET A 1 -30.35 24.00 20.65
N THR A 2 -31.05 24.38 19.60
CA THR A 2 -31.30 23.55 18.41
C THR A 2 -29.99 23.34 17.65
N HIS A 3 -29.53 22.09 17.60
CA HIS A 3 -28.50 21.69 16.65
C HIS A 3 -29.07 21.89 15.24
N GLU A 4 -28.68 22.97 14.56
CA GLU A 4 -28.79 23.07 13.11
C GLU A 4 -27.88 21.99 12.51
N GLU A 5 -28.45 20.81 12.32
CA GLU A 5 -27.91 19.79 11.43
C GLU A 5 -27.91 20.42 10.03
N LYS A 6 -26.79 21.04 9.65
CA LYS A 6 -26.62 21.62 8.32
C LYS A 6 -26.99 20.56 7.29
N THR A 7 -28.09 20.79 6.59
CA THR A 7 -28.58 20.01 5.45
C THR A 7 -27.59 20.14 4.29
N GLN A 8 -26.40 19.58 4.46
CA GLN A 8 -25.30 19.77 3.53
C GLN A 8 -25.55 18.89 2.31
N THR A 9 -25.82 19.54 1.17
CA THR A 9 -26.07 18.90 -0.12
C THR A 9 -24.85 18.92 -1.03
N ALA A 10 -23.72 19.48 -0.56
CA ALA A 10 -22.48 19.58 -1.30
C ALA A 10 -21.25 19.24 -0.44
N CYS A 11 -20.25 18.58 -1.00
CA CYS A 11 -18.95 18.42 -0.34
C CYS A 11 -17.81 18.34 -1.35
N VAL A 12 -16.58 18.56 -0.87
CA VAL A 12 -15.36 18.42 -1.66
C VAL A 12 -14.53 17.30 -1.06
N LEU A 13 -14.29 16.24 -1.83
CA LEU A 13 -13.40 15.15 -1.48
C LEU A 13 -12.02 15.40 -2.09
N ARG A 14 -10.96 15.08 -1.35
CA ARG A 14 -9.58 15.27 -1.80
C ARG A 14 -8.87 13.94 -1.92
N LEU A 15 -8.30 13.71 -3.10
CA LEU A 15 -7.60 12.48 -3.46
C LEU A 15 -6.16 12.79 -3.85
N PHE A 16 -5.26 11.86 -3.54
CA PHE A 16 -3.86 11.95 -3.95
C PHE A 16 -3.37 10.63 -4.57
N GLY A 17 -2.46 10.72 -5.53
CA GLY A 17 -1.76 9.56 -6.10
C GLY A 17 -2.64 8.70 -7.01
N MET A 18 -3.61 9.31 -7.71
CA MET A 18 -4.46 8.67 -8.71
C MET A 18 -4.46 9.50 -10.01
N PRO A 19 -4.36 8.88 -11.20
CA PRO A 19 -4.47 9.60 -12.46
C PRO A 19 -5.80 10.34 -12.56
N ALA A 20 -5.76 11.61 -12.94
CA ALA A 20 -6.94 12.47 -13.05
C ALA A 20 -8.02 11.88 -13.98
N ALA A 21 -7.61 11.19 -15.05
CA ALA A 21 -8.51 10.52 -15.98
C ALA A 21 -9.32 9.40 -15.30
N ALA A 22 -8.67 8.57 -14.48
CA ALA A 22 -9.34 7.48 -13.75
C ALA A 22 -10.33 8.03 -12.71
N VAL A 23 -9.96 9.11 -12.01
CA VAL A 23 -10.86 9.78 -11.07
C VAL A 23 -12.06 10.38 -11.79
N ARG A 24 -11.86 11.04 -12.94
CA ARG A 24 -12.94 11.59 -13.77
C ARG A 24 -13.88 10.51 -14.29
N GLN A 25 -13.35 9.39 -14.76
CA GLN A 25 -14.15 8.27 -15.24
C GLN A 25 -15.03 7.68 -14.13
N ALA A 26 -14.47 7.50 -12.93
CA ALA A 26 -15.26 7.04 -11.79
C ALA A 26 -16.32 8.06 -11.36
N ALA A 27 -15.96 9.35 -11.35
CA ALA A 27 -16.88 10.44 -11.05
C ALA A 27 -18.09 10.48 -12.01
N GLN A 28 -17.89 10.20 -13.30
CA GLN A 28 -18.98 10.15 -14.28
C GLN A 28 -20.01 9.05 -13.99
N ALA A 29 -19.59 7.92 -13.40
CA ALA A 29 -20.51 6.86 -13.01
C ALA A 29 -21.49 7.36 -11.91
N PHE A 30 -21.01 8.16 -10.96
CA PHE A 30 -21.85 8.76 -9.92
C PHE A 30 -22.73 9.91 -10.43
N ALA A 31 -22.28 10.59 -11.49
CA ALA A 31 -23.08 11.64 -12.15
C ALA A 31 -24.38 11.10 -12.75
N ALA A 32 -24.38 9.84 -13.20
CA ALA A 32 -25.57 9.17 -13.72
C ALA A 32 -26.63 8.86 -12.63
N GLU A 33 -26.29 8.92 -11.35
CA GLU A 33 -27.18 8.61 -10.21
C GLU A 33 -27.84 9.86 -9.60
N GLY A 34 -27.83 11.00 -10.29
CA GLY A 34 -28.44 12.25 -9.84
C GLY A 34 -27.56 13.10 -8.91
N THR A 35 -26.26 12.82 -8.84
CA THR A 35 -25.28 13.62 -8.09
C THR A 35 -24.37 14.36 -9.07
N ALA A 36 -24.45 15.69 -9.18
CA ALA A 36 -23.52 16.43 -10.01
C ALA A 36 -22.09 16.33 -9.45
N VAL A 37 -21.13 15.94 -10.28
CA VAL A 37 -19.72 15.80 -9.90
C VAL A 37 -18.83 16.71 -10.76
N ARG A 38 -17.94 17.47 -10.12
CA ARG A 38 -16.90 18.26 -10.77
C ARG A 38 -15.53 17.83 -10.29
N CYS A 39 -14.60 17.65 -11.21
CA CYS A 39 -13.24 17.20 -10.92
C CYS A 39 -12.23 18.28 -11.29
N ARG A 40 -11.28 18.57 -10.41
CA ARG A 40 -10.15 19.47 -10.68
C ARG A 40 -8.86 18.82 -10.19
N SER A 41 -7.83 18.80 -11.03
CA SER A 41 -6.55 18.16 -10.70
C SER A 41 -5.40 19.16 -10.81
N ARG A 42 -4.40 18.99 -9.93
CA ARG A 42 -3.12 19.71 -9.96
C ARG A 42 -2.02 18.75 -9.52
N GLY A 43 -1.09 18.43 -10.42
CA GLY A 43 -0.10 17.38 -10.18
C GLY A 43 -0.79 16.06 -9.82
N ALA A 44 -0.36 15.44 -8.72
CA ALA A 44 -0.93 14.18 -8.21
C ALA A 44 -2.19 14.36 -7.34
N GLU A 45 -2.62 15.59 -7.05
CA GLU A 45 -3.84 15.86 -6.28
C GLU A 45 -5.06 16.03 -7.19
N THR A 46 -6.18 15.44 -6.80
CA THR A 46 -7.47 15.61 -7.46
C THR A 46 -8.57 15.93 -6.44
N LEU A 47 -9.30 17.00 -6.69
CA LEU A 47 -10.47 17.43 -5.94
C LEU A 47 -11.73 16.99 -6.68
N LEU A 48 -12.65 16.37 -5.94
CA LEU A 48 -13.98 15.99 -6.40
C LEU A 48 -15.03 16.79 -5.63
N ALA A 49 -15.66 17.76 -6.28
CA ALA A 49 -16.82 18.44 -5.74
C ALA A 49 -18.09 17.66 -6.11
N LEU A 50 -18.85 17.26 -5.10
CA LEU A 50 -20.14 16.57 -5.21
C LEU A 50 -21.25 17.55 -4.85
N GLN A 51 -22.33 17.51 -5.62
CA GLN A 51 -23.56 18.24 -5.34
C GLN A 51 -24.74 17.30 -5.61
N ALA A 52 -25.56 17.07 -4.59
CA ALA A 52 -26.78 16.28 -4.68
C ALA A 52 -28.00 17.17 -4.40
N GLU A 53 -29.19 16.65 -4.68
CA GLU A 53 -30.46 17.32 -4.31
C GLU A 53 -30.81 17.08 -2.84
N THR A 54 -30.41 15.93 -2.29
CA THR A 54 -30.69 15.55 -0.90
C THR A 54 -29.42 15.14 -0.13
N PRO A 55 -29.34 15.37 1.19
CA PRO A 55 -28.21 14.91 2.01
C PRO A 55 -28.01 13.39 1.97
N ALA A 56 -29.09 12.61 1.87
CA ALA A 56 -29.02 11.15 1.81
C ALA A 56 -28.35 10.66 0.51
N GLN A 57 -28.60 11.32 -0.62
CA GLN A 57 -27.91 11.06 -1.89
C GLN A 57 -26.43 11.43 -1.78
N LEU A 58 -26.11 12.60 -1.22
CA LEU A 58 -24.72 13.02 -1.01
C LEU A 58 -23.96 12.01 -0.16
N GLU A 59 -24.52 11.59 0.97
CA GLU A 59 -23.92 10.61 1.86
C GLU A 59 -23.70 9.24 1.20
N ARG A 60 -24.64 8.83 0.34
CA ARG A 60 -24.50 7.60 -0.44
C ARG A 60 -23.33 7.70 -1.42
N ALA A 61 -23.25 8.79 -2.20
CA ALA A 61 -22.17 9.03 -3.14
C ALA A 61 -20.82 9.13 -2.42
N ARG A 62 -20.76 9.85 -1.30
CA ARG A 62 -19.57 9.98 -0.45
C ARG A 62 -19.08 8.62 0.04
N LYS A 63 -19.95 7.80 0.63
CA LYS A 63 -19.60 6.45 1.11
C LYS A 63 -19.16 5.53 -0.02
N ALA A 64 -19.77 5.63 -1.19
CA ALA A 64 -19.38 4.84 -2.35
C ALA A 64 -17.97 5.22 -2.84
N LEU A 65 -17.68 6.52 -2.97
CA LEU A 65 -16.36 7.03 -3.34
C LEU A 65 -15.30 6.70 -2.28
N GLN A 66 -15.62 6.81 -1.00
CA GLN A 66 -14.73 6.40 0.09
C GLN A 66 -14.38 4.91 0.02
N ARG A 67 -15.33 4.03 -0.33
CA ARG A 67 -15.06 2.60 -0.52
C ARG A 67 -14.20 2.34 -1.76
N GLN A 68 -14.48 3.01 -2.86
CA GLN A 68 -13.76 2.83 -4.12
C GLN A 68 -12.33 3.36 -4.05
N PHE A 69 -12.13 4.51 -3.38
CA PHE A 69 -10.88 5.25 -3.31
C PHE A 69 -10.31 5.33 -1.90
N ALA A 70 -10.53 4.30 -1.08
CA ALA A 70 -10.16 4.30 0.34
C ALA A 70 -8.68 4.66 0.58
N ALA A 71 -7.79 4.25 -0.33
CA ALA A 71 -6.37 4.54 -0.20
C ALA A 71 -6.01 5.95 -0.68
N GLN A 72 -6.72 6.49 -1.67
CA GLN A 72 -6.44 7.78 -2.32
C GLN A 72 -7.09 8.95 -1.61
N LEU A 73 -8.28 8.75 -1.04
CA LEU A 73 -9.01 9.78 -0.32
C LEU A 73 -8.30 10.05 1.01
N TYR A 74 -7.88 11.29 1.19
CA TYR A 74 -7.12 11.69 2.38
C TYR A 74 -7.87 12.72 3.25
N GLY A 75 -8.88 13.40 2.71
CA GLY A 75 -9.61 14.41 3.45
C GLY A 75 -10.79 15.00 2.69
N GLU A 76 -11.52 15.89 3.37
CA GLU A 76 -12.67 16.61 2.85
C GLU A 76 -12.49 18.13 3.09
N GLY A 77 -13.07 18.95 2.21
CA GLY A 77 -13.06 20.41 2.30
C GLY A 77 -11.64 21.01 2.25
N GLU A 78 -11.30 21.76 3.30
CA GLU A 78 -10.02 22.48 3.43
C GLU A 78 -8.89 21.62 4.04
N THR A 79 -9.15 20.35 4.32
CA THR A 79 -8.12 19.44 4.86
C THR A 79 -6.96 19.33 3.87
N PHE A 80 -5.75 19.66 4.29
CA PHE A 80 -4.55 19.47 3.48
C PHE A 80 -3.81 18.20 3.88
N LEU A 81 -2.98 17.68 2.98
CA LEU A 81 -2.36 16.36 3.12
C LEU A 81 -1.45 16.23 4.36
N ALA A 82 -0.79 17.30 4.77
CA ALA A 82 0.07 17.28 5.96
C ALA A 82 -0.76 17.08 7.24
N ALA A 83 -1.88 17.78 7.39
CA ALA A 83 -2.83 17.59 8.48
C ALA A 83 -3.40 16.15 8.50
N ALA A 84 -3.78 15.62 7.33
CA ALA A 84 -4.24 14.24 7.21
C ALA A 84 -3.17 13.21 7.59
N THR A 85 -1.89 13.51 7.31
CA THR A 85 -0.75 12.65 7.68
C THR A 85 -0.53 12.63 9.19
N VAL A 86 -0.54 13.80 9.84
CA VAL A 86 -0.43 13.91 11.31
C VAL A 86 -1.59 13.20 11.99
N GLN A 87 -2.81 13.43 11.51
CA GLN A 87 -4.00 12.76 12.03
C GLN A 87 -3.91 11.23 11.90
N ALA A 88 -3.42 10.72 10.76
CA ALA A 88 -3.22 9.28 10.57
C ALA A 88 -2.17 8.72 11.53
N LEU A 89 -1.04 9.42 11.70
CA LEU A 89 0.00 9.01 12.65
C LEU A 89 -0.54 8.99 14.09
N GLU A 90 -1.28 10.01 14.50
CA GLU A 90 -1.86 10.11 15.84
C GLU A 90 -2.91 9.02 16.08
N ALA A 91 -3.87 8.86 15.15
CA ALA A 91 -4.93 7.87 15.24
C ALA A 91 -4.39 6.44 15.35
N HIS A 92 -3.28 6.16 14.68
CA HIS A 92 -2.62 4.84 14.69
C HIS A 92 -1.45 4.74 15.70
N LYS A 93 -1.23 5.77 16.52
CA LYS A 93 -0.17 5.86 17.54
C LYS A 93 1.21 5.52 16.96
N LYS A 94 1.56 6.19 15.86
CA LYS A 94 2.81 6.01 15.13
C LYS A 94 3.71 7.21 15.30
N LEU A 95 4.94 6.96 15.70
CA LEU A 95 6.00 7.96 15.70
C LEU A 95 6.75 7.96 14.36
N LEU A 96 7.15 9.15 13.93
CA LEU A 96 7.87 9.40 12.69
C LEU A 96 9.15 10.17 12.99
N VAL A 97 10.25 9.74 12.36
CA VAL A 97 11.52 10.48 12.32
C VAL A 97 12.01 10.60 10.88
N CYS A 98 12.92 11.53 10.60
CA CYS A 98 13.67 11.52 9.34
C CYS A 98 15.07 10.91 9.54
N ALA A 99 15.54 10.19 8.53
CA ALA A 99 16.86 9.56 8.50
C ALA A 99 17.96 10.56 8.11
N ASP A 100 17.61 11.58 7.34
CA ASP A 100 18.50 12.58 6.77
C ASP A 100 17.82 13.96 6.74
N ALA A 101 18.64 14.99 6.59
CA ALA A 101 18.19 16.38 6.61
C ALA A 101 17.34 16.77 5.41
N ALA A 102 17.53 16.14 4.25
CA ALA A 102 16.74 16.43 3.06
C ALA A 102 15.29 15.98 3.25
N ALA A 103 15.05 14.79 3.82
CA ALA A 103 13.72 14.34 4.19
C ALA A 103 13.11 15.19 5.32
N GLY A 104 13.94 15.66 6.27
CA GLY A 104 13.57 16.66 7.26
C GLY A 104 13.00 17.92 6.59
N ALA A 105 13.77 18.55 5.71
CA ALA A 105 13.38 19.78 5.02
C ALA A 105 12.09 19.63 4.19
N LEU A 106 11.86 18.47 3.55
CA LEU A 106 10.60 18.21 2.83
C LEU A 106 9.36 18.20 3.75
N LEU A 107 9.53 17.83 5.02
CA LEU A 107 8.43 17.66 5.97
C LEU A 107 8.28 18.85 6.93
N GLU A 108 9.38 19.41 7.45
CA GLU A 108 9.37 20.47 8.46
C GLU A 108 8.47 21.65 8.09
N THR A 109 8.68 22.28 6.93
CA THR A 109 7.89 23.44 6.46
C THR A 109 6.39 23.15 6.36
N ARG A 110 6.00 21.87 6.27
CA ARG A 110 4.60 21.44 6.12
C ARG A 110 3.97 21.01 7.42
N LEU A 111 4.77 20.46 8.33
CA LEU A 111 4.30 19.93 9.61
C LEU A 111 4.37 20.98 10.72
N GLU A 112 5.24 21.99 10.63
CA GLU A 112 5.37 23.05 11.65
C GLU A 112 4.07 23.83 11.88
N THR A 113 3.24 23.96 10.83
CA THR A 113 1.96 24.69 10.89
C THR A 113 0.79 23.80 11.33
N VAL A 114 1.01 22.49 11.43
CA VAL A 114 -0.02 21.53 11.82
C VAL A 114 0.01 21.37 13.34
N ALA A 115 -1.09 21.73 13.98
CA ALA A 115 -1.25 21.50 15.41
C ALA A 115 -1.00 20.03 15.74
N VAL A 116 -0.31 19.76 16.85
CA VAL A 116 -0.07 18.41 17.38
C VAL A 116 0.97 17.60 16.58
N ALA A 117 1.58 18.16 15.53
CA ALA A 117 2.62 17.48 14.77
C ALA A 117 3.80 17.03 15.65
N GLU A 118 4.17 17.83 16.66
CA GLU A 118 5.23 17.56 17.62
C GLU A 118 5.01 16.29 18.46
N LYS A 119 3.77 15.81 18.59
CA LYS A 119 3.49 14.55 19.29
C LYS A 119 3.85 13.31 18.48
N VAL A 120 3.90 13.43 17.16
CA VAL A 120 4.06 12.30 16.24
C VAL A 120 5.33 12.41 15.40
N PHE A 121 5.89 13.60 15.21
CA PHE A 121 7.06 13.85 14.37
C PHE A 121 8.20 14.48 15.18
N ASP A 122 9.38 13.88 15.07
CA ASP A 122 10.61 14.47 15.59
C ASP A 122 11.19 15.49 14.58
N PHE A 123 11.16 16.77 14.96
CA PHE A 123 11.77 17.89 14.21
C PHE A 123 13.31 17.91 14.36
N GLY A 124 13.93 16.74 14.20
CA GLY A 124 15.37 16.54 14.14
C GLY A 124 16.10 16.44 15.48
N ALA A 125 15.50 16.88 16.58
CA ALA A 125 16.12 16.94 17.90
C ALA A 125 16.62 15.57 18.39
N MET A 126 15.95 14.48 18.00
CA MET A 126 16.32 13.12 18.38
C MET A 126 16.71 12.24 17.18
N SER A 127 16.93 12.81 15.99
CA SER A 127 17.17 12.06 14.76
C SER A 127 18.20 12.70 13.83
N TYR A 128 17.78 13.30 12.71
CA TYR A 128 18.67 13.72 11.62
C TYR A 128 19.47 14.99 11.92
N ALA A 129 19.01 15.83 12.86
CA ALA A 129 19.74 17.02 13.30
C ALA A 129 20.63 16.74 14.52
N ASP A 130 20.40 15.65 15.27
CA ASP A 130 21.28 15.25 16.37
C ASP A 130 22.63 14.72 15.85
N GLU A 131 23.71 15.40 16.24
CA GLU A 131 25.07 15.09 15.78
C GLU A 131 25.53 13.67 16.17
N LYS A 132 25.16 13.19 17.37
CA LYS A 132 25.58 11.87 17.87
C LYS A 132 24.87 10.76 17.10
N ILE A 133 23.57 10.92 16.81
CA ILE A 133 22.80 10.00 15.98
C ILE A 133 23.34 10.03 14.56
N ARG A 134 23.60 11.21 13.99
CA ARG A 134 24.16 11.35 12.64
C ARG A 134 25.50 10.63 12.49
N ALA A 135 26.44 10.83 13.43
CA ALA A 135 27.72 10.14 13.44
C ALA A 135 27.58 8.61 13.53
N LYS A 136 26.64 8.11 14.36
CA LYS A 136 26.33 6.66 14.44
C LYS A 136 25.75 6.12 13.14
N LEU A 137 24.88 6.88 12.47
CA LEU A 137 24.30 6.52 11.18
C LEU A 137 25.38 6.46 10.11
N ASP A 138 26.23 7.49 10.01
CA ASP A 138 27.33 7.55 9.04
C ASP A 138 28.31 6.39 9.23
N ALA A 139 28.68 6.09 10.47
CA ALA A 139 29.54 4.95 10.78
C ALA A 139 28.95 3.60 10.35
N LYS A 140 27.61 3.45 10.43
CA LYS A 140 26.88 2.23 10.00
C LYS A 140 26.72 2.14 8.49
N THR A 141 26.56 3.27 7.79
CA THR A 141 26.29 3.28 6.34
C THR A 141 27.54 3.42 5.48
N ARG A 142 28.68 3.84 6.03
CA ARG A 142 29.94 4.04 5.26
C ARG A 142 30.42 2.84 4.43
N ARG A 143 30.07 1.62 4.82
CA ARG A 143 30.50 0.37 4.14
C ARG A 143 29.42 -0.20 3.21
N VAL A 144 28.28 0.46 3.09
CA VAL A 144 27.18 0.01 2.24
C VAL A 144 27.59 0.17 0.79
N LYS A 145 27.52 -0.92 0.03
CA LYS A 145 27.73 -0.93 -1.42
C LYS A 145 26.40 -0.69 -2.14
N GLY A 146 26.45 -0.17 -3.37
CA GLY A 146 25.25 0.06 -4.19
C GLY A 146 24.80 1.51 -4.31
N GLY A 147 25.67 2.47 -3.98
CA GLY A 147 25.46 3.90 -4.23
C GLY A 147 24.52 4.61 -3.24
N PRO A 148 24.16 5.88 -3.52
CA PRO A 148 23.42 6.74 -2.60
C PRO A 148 22.07 6.17 -2.14
N ALA A 149 21.29 5.57 -3.06
CA ALA A 149 20.00 4.97 -2.73
C ALA A 149 20.13 3.78 -1.76
N ALA A 150 21.14 2.92 -1.94
CA ALA A 150 21.39 1.82 -1.01
C ALA A 150 21.84 2.33 0.37
N MET A 151 22.67 3.38 0.40
CA MET A 151 23.07 4.04 1.64
C MET A 151 21.88 4.66 2.37
N ALA A 152 20.98 5.36 1.67
CA ALA A 152 19.77 5.94 2.25
C ALA A 152 18.83 4.87 2.81
N LEU A 153 18.60 3.77 2.08
CA LEU A 153 17.82 2.63 2.60
C LEU A 153 18.41 2.05 3.88
N ALA A 154 19.74 1.88 3.93
CA ALA A 154 20.44 1.41 5.11
C ALA A 154 20.35 2.42 6.27
N ARG A 155 20.40 3.72 5.97
CA ARG A 155 20.24 4.81 6.93
C ARG A 155 18.86 4.81 7.56
N VAL A 156 17.81 4.70 6.74
CA VAL A 156 16.40 4.55 7.17
C VAL A 156 16.24 3.34 8.09
N GLN A 157 16.83 2.20 7.74
CA GLN A 157 16.81 1.02 8.61
C GLN A 157 17.53 1.27 9.95
N ALA A 158 18.68 1.94 9.90
CA ALA A 158 19.50 2.19 11.07
C ALA A 158 18.83 3.17 12.04
N VAL A 159 18.20 4.25 11.55
CA VAL A 159 17.53 5.24 12.42
C VAL A 159 16.32 4.62 13.13
N LEU A 160 15.54 3.78 12.44
CA LEU A 160 14.44 3.02 13.05
C LEU A 160 14.90 2.20 14.27
N ARG A 161 16.08 1.58 14.17
CA ARG A 161 16.66 0.75 15.23
C ARG A 161 17.29 1.57 16.35
N LEU A 162 17.91 2.70 16.02
CA LEU A 162 18.61 3.55 16.99
C LEU A 162 17.63 4.36 17.83
N VAL A 163 16.60 4.92 17.21
CA VAL A 163 15.61 5.79 17.87
C VAL A 163 14.44 4.98 18.43
N GLY A 164 14.15 3.79 17.89
CA GLY A 164 13.07 2.92 18.37
C GLY A 164 11.68 3.29 17.86
N THR A 165 11.60 4.16 16.85
CA THR A 165 10.36 4.67 16.24
C THR A 165 9.62 3.65 15.35
N ASP A 166 8.39 3.99 14.94
CA ASP A 166 7.55 3.14 14.08
C ASP A 166 7.87 3.30 12.59
N LEU A 167 7.99 4.55 12.16
CA LEU A 167 8.21 4.94 10.77
C LEU A 167 9.41 5.89 10.66
N ALA A 168 10.13 5.77 9.55
CA ALA A 168 11.20 6.70 9.22
C ALA A 168 11.10 7.14 7.76
N ALA A 169 11.19 8.45 7.53
CA ALA A 169 11.32 9.02 6.21
C ALA A 169 12.80 9.20 5.83
N GLY A 170 13.13 9.08 4.56
CA GLY A 170 14.45 9.42 4.04
C GLY A 170 14.33 9.81 2.57
N CYS A 171 15.32 10.52 2.03
CA CYS A 171 15.36 10.77 0.60
C CYS A 171 16.79 10.87 0.05
N VAL A 172 16.87 10.76 -1.28
CA VAL A 172 18.08 11.06 -2.05
C VAL A 172 17.66 11.98 -3.18
N GLU A 173 18.06 13.24 -3.08
CA GLU A 173 17.90 14.24 -4.14
C GLU A 173 18.92 13.97 -5.25
N ARG A 174 18.44 13.97 -6.49
CA ARG A 174 19.25 13.89 -7.71
C ARG A 174 18.96 15.14 -8.55
N ALA A 175 19.56 15.24 -9.73
CA ALA A 175 19.46 16.46 -10.53
C ALA A 175 18.05 16.77 -11.08
N GLU A 176 17.22 15.73 -11.29
CA GLU A 176 15.91 15.88 -11.94
C GLU A 176 14.76 15.25 -11.13
N ASP A 177 15.12 14.47 -10.11
CA ASP A 177 14.16 13.72 -9.32
C ASP A 177 14.70 13.41 -7.92
N THR A 178 13.78 12.98 -7.06
CA THR A 178 14.05 12.62 -5.68
C THR A 178 13.59 11.19 -5.41
N VAL A 179 14.48 10.36 -4.89
CA VAL A 179 14.14 9.01 -4.42
C VAL A 179 13.67 9.10 -2.97
N LEU A 180 12.41 8.77 -2.72
CA LEU A 180 11.76 8.81 -1.42
C LEU A 180 11.74 7.43 -0.77
N PHE A 181 11.95 7.40 0.54
CA PHE A 181 11.96 6.21 1.37
C PHE A 181 10.99 6.40 2.54
N VAL A 182 10.09 5.42 2.74
CA VAL A 182 9.31 5.29 3.98
C VAL A 182 9.60 3.92 4.58
N GLY A 183 10.41 3.91 5.62
CA GLY A 183 10.83 2.72 6.35
C GLY A 183 9.87 2.36 7.47
N SER A 184 9.73 1.06 7.69
CA SER A 184 9.14 0.45 8.88
C SER A 184 10.08 -0.65 9.38
N ARG A 185 9.81 -1.26 10.54
CA ARG A 185 10.62 -2.39 11.03
C ARG A 185 10.71 -3.58 10.06
N ARG A 186 9.75 -3.73 9.13
CA ARG A 186 9.66 -4.88 8.20
C ARG A 186 10.37 -4.67 6.87
N GLY A 187 10.59 -3.41 6.48
CA GLY A 187 11.08 -3.04 5.15
C GLY A 187 10.72 -1.60 4.83
N CYS A 188 11.00 -1.19 3.61
CA CYS A 188 10.89 0.18 3.17
C CYS A 188 10.09 0.28 1.88
N TRP A 189 9.15 1.22 1.82
CA TRP A 189 8.60 1.66 0.54
C TRP A 189 9.58 2.62 -0.12
N VAL A 190 9.76 2.47 -1.44
CA VAL A 190 10.65 3.28 -2.27
C VAL A 190 9.84 3.83 -3.44
N ARG A 191 9.98 5.13 -3.71
CA ARG A 191 9.37 5.78 -4.87
C ARG A 191 10.33 6.83 -5.41
N THR A 192 10.50 6.89 -6.72
CA THR A 192 11.20 8.00 -7.37
C THR A 192 10.19 8.99 -7.93
N VAL A 193 10.39 10.27 -7.66
CA VAL A 193 9.47 11.36 -8.00
C VAL A 193 10.23 12.47 -8.70
N ALA A 194 9.80 12.87 -9.89
CA ALA A 194 10.36 14.04 -10.57
C ALA A 194 10.21 15.29 -9.71
N ASP A 195 11.18 16.20 -9.72
CA ASP A 195 11.14 17.37 -8.84
C ASP A 195 9.97 18.33 -9.18
N THR A 196 9.49 18.27 -10.43
CA THR A 196 8.27 18.95 -10.88
C THR A 196 6.99 18.46 -10.21
N ASP A 197 6.99 17.23 -9.69
CA ASP A 197 5.83 16.56 -9.08
C ASP A 197 5.76 16.73 -7.55
N THR A 198 6.50 17.69 -6.99
CA THR A 198 6.49 18.06 -5.56
C THR A 198 6.74 16.84 -4.63
N PRO A 199 7.99 16.38 -4.51
CA PRO A 199 8.35 15.19 -3.70
C PRO A 199 7.81 15.19 -2.26
N ALA A 200 7.72 16.35 -1.63
CA ALA A 200 7.17 16.50 -0.28
C ALA A 200 5.72 15.98 -0.14
N LEU A 201 4.85 16.21 -1.13
CA LEU A 201 3.47 15.73 -1.07
C LEU A 201 3.40 14.21 -1.24
N TRP A 202 4.24 13.65 -2.11
CA TRP A 202 4.34 12.20 -2.25
C TRP A 202 4.85 11.52 -0.97
N LEU A 203 5.84 12.13 -0.31
CA LEU A 203 6.36 11.61 0.96
C LEU A 203 5.26 11.61 2.05
N LEU A 204 4.48 12.69 2.16
CA LEU A 204 3.34 12.78 3.07
C LEU A 204 2.27 11.71 2.78
N ASP A 205 1.87 11.53 1.52
CA ASP A 205 0.88 10.51 1.17
C ASP A 205 1.40 9.09 1.46
N MET A 206 2.68 8.83 1.19
CA MET A 206 3.31 7.55 1.51
C MET A 206 3.28 7.27 3.02
N LEU A 207 3.61 8.27 3.83
CA LEU A 207 3.57 8.20 5.30
C LEU A 207 2.16 7.98 5.83
N ARG A 208 1.18 8.76 5.35
CA ARG A 208 -0.23 8.62 5.72
C ARG A 208 -0.74 7.21 5.43
N ARG A 209 -0.48 6.68 4.22
CA ARG A 209 -0.89 5.32 3.86
C ARG A 209 -0.17 4.26 4.68
N ALA A 210 1.12 4.45 4.96
CA ALA A 210 1.89 3.54 5.80
C ALA A 210 1.34 3.50 7.24
N ALA A 211 0.97 4.65 7.81
CA ALA A 211 0.37 4.75 9.14
C ALA A 211 -0.97 4.03 9.20
N CYS A 212 -1.81 4.20 8.17
CA CYS A 212 -3.13 3.56 8.09
C CYS A 212 -3.09 2.08 7.64
N GLY A 213 -1.93 1.54 7.25
CA GLY A 213 -1.83 0.20 6.65
C GLY A 213 -2.49 0.07 5.28
N LEU A 214 -2.62 1.18 4.54
CA LEU A 214 -3.23 1.24 3.22
C LEU A 214 -2.24 0.85 2.11
N PRO A 215 -2.71 0.35 0.96
CA PRO A 215 -1.84 0.12 -0.19
C PRO A 215 -1.26 1.44 -0.70
N GLN A 216 0.05 1.42 -0.98
CA GLN A 216 0.76 2.56 -1.54
C GLN A 216 0.31 2.87 -2.97
N ALA A 217 0.50 4.12 -3.40
CA ALA A 217 0.18 4.56 -4.74
C ALA A 217 1.01 3.83 -5.81
N ALA A 218 0.46 3.72 -7.02
CA ALA A 218 1.12 3.08 -8.16
C ALA A 218 2.51 3.71 -8.44
N GLY A 219 3.50 2.87 -8.75
CA GLY A 219 4.91 3.29 -8.87
C GLY A 219 5.68 3.34 -7.54
N THR A 220 5.04 3.02 -6.42
CA THR A 220 5.72 2.84 -5.12
C THR A 220 5.96 1.34 -4.89
N SER A 221 7.21 0.98 -4.62
CA SER A 221 7.63 -0.41 -4.52
C SER A 221 8.11 -0.78 -3.12
N TRP A 222 7.89 -2.02 -2.71
CA TRP A 222 8.36 -2.52 -1.43
C TRP A 222 9.77 -3.12 -1.54
N GLN A 223 10.68 -2.63 -0.72
CA GLN A 223 12.06 -3.07 -0.62
C GLN A 223 12.32 -3.74 0.73
N LYS A 224 12.79 -4.99 0.70
CA LYS A 224 13.28 -5.67 1.90
C LYS A 224 14.68 -5.18 2.23
N TYR A 225 14.94 -4.90 3.50
CA TYR A 225 16.27 -4.55 3.95
C TYR A 225 17.29 -5.66 3.69
N GLY A 226 18.53 -5.27 3.38
CA GLY A 226 19.63 -6.18 3.04
C GLY A 226 19.55 -6.77 1.63
N GLN A 227 18.48 -6.49 0.88
CA GLN A 227 18.40 -6.79 -0.55
C GLN A 227 18.75 -5.53 -1.36
N PRO A 228 19.41 -5.66 -2.52
CA PRO A 228 19.66 -4.52 -3.40
C PRO A 228 18.34 -3.91 -3.88
N ILE A 229 18.34 -2.59 -4.10
CA ILE A 229 17.20 -1.90 -4.71
C ILE A 229 17.24 -2.18 -6.21
N PRO A 230 16.17 -2.74 -6.79
CA PRO A 230 16.08 -2.94 -8.23
C PRO A 230 16.18 -1.59 -8.98
N PRO A 231 16.97 -1.47 -10.06
CA PRO A 231 17.16 -0.22 -10.78
C PRO A 231 15.85 0.42 -11.26
N GLU A 232 14.83 -0.37 -11.57
CA GLU A 232 13.51 0.10 -12.01
C GLU A 232 12.75 0.90 -10.95
N PHE A 233 13.09 0.75 -9.66
CA PHE A 233 12.50 1.57 -8.58
C PHE A 233 13.13 2.96 -8.52
N LEU A 234 14.33 3.11 -9.09
CA LEU A 234 15.12 4.34 -9.11
C LEU A 234 14.89 5.17 -10.38
N ILE A 235 13.84 4.85 -11.13
CA ILE A 235 13.38 5.61 -12.30
C ILE A 235 12.10 6.34 -11.88
N ALA A 236 12.02 7.63 -12.17
CA ALA A 236 10.83 8.41 -11.91
C ALA A 236 9.67 7.87 -12.75
N HIS A 237 8.59 7.44 -12.09
CA HIS A 237 7.36 7.02 -12.74
C HIS A 237 6.28 8.05 -12.46
N GLY A 238 5.82 8.71 -13.52
CA GLY A 238 4.59 9.50 -13.48
C GLY A 238 3.39 8.62 -13.10
N LEU A 239 2.27 9.24 -12.75
CA LEU A 239 1.01 8.51 -12.66
C LEU A 239 0.72 7.91 -14.04
N PRO A 240 0.46 6.59 -14.17
CA PRO A 240 0.25 5.97 -15.47
C PRO A 240 -0.95 6.63 -16.15
N ASP A 241 -0.72 7.21 -17.32
CA ASP A 241 -1.80 7.70 -18.15
C ASP A 241 -2.57 6.49 -18.68
N VAL A 242 -3.90 6.54 -18.63
CA VAL A 242 -4.77 5.37 -18.87
C VAL A 242 -4.63 4.82 -20.32
N SER A 243 -3.86 5.48 -21.17
CA SER A 243 -3.61 5.07 -22.55
C SER A 243 -2.45 4.08 -22.75
N GLU A 244 -1.64 3.78 -21.73
CA GLU A 244 -0.61 2.75 -21.87
C GLU A 244 -1.13 1.41 -21.32
N ALA A 245 -1.32 0.48 -22.25
CA ALA A 245 -1.78 -0.88 -21.98
C ALA A 245 -1.02 -1.46 -20.77
N ALA A 246 -1.80 -1.97 -19.81
CA ALA A 246 -1.31 -2.52 -18.55
C ALA A 246 0.00 -3.31 -18.72
N PRO A 247 1.09 -2.96 -18.02
CA PRO A 247 2.25 -3.84 -17.98
C PRO A 247 1.84 -5.16 -17.35
N ALA A 248 2.20 -6.26 -18.02
CA ALA A 248 1.81 -7.60 -17.66
C ALA A 248 2.08 -7.87 -16.18
N LYS A 249 1.02 -8.32 -15.47
CA LYS A 249 1.10 -8.76 -14.07
C LYS A 249 2.31 -9.70 -13.89
N PRO A 250 3.14 -9.51 -12.86
CA PRO A 250 4.23 -10.45 -12.58
C PRO A 250 3.65 -11.86 -12.37
N PRO A 251 4.39 -12.93 -12.73
CA PRO A 251 3.82 -14.27 -12.75
C PRO A 251 3.40 -14.69 -11.34
N ARG A 252 2.09 -14.70 -11.08
CA ARG A 252 1.43 -15.30 -9.90
C ARG A 252 1.61 -16.83 -9.81
N LYS A 253 2.61 -17.41 -10.49
CA LYS A 253 2.80 -18.87 -10.60
C LYS A 253 3.24 -19.51 -9.28
N ARG A 254 3.94 -18.78 -8.39
CA ARG A 254 4.44 -19.37 -7.12
C ARG A 254 3.34 -19.66 -6.10
N HIS A 255 2.26 -18.88 -6.07
CA HIS A 255 1.15 -19.10 -5.11
C HIS A 255 0.17 -20.18 -5.57
N LEU A 256 -0.05 -20.33 -6.88
CA LEU A 256 -0.88 -21.39 -7.44
C LEU A 256 -0.21 -22.75 -7.31
N LEU A 257 1.09 -22.85 -7.61
CA LEU A 257 1.84 -24.10 -7.43
C LEU A 257 1.86 -24.54 -5.97
N ARG A 258 2.08 -23.60 -5.04
CA ARG A 258 2.07 -23.90 -3.60
C ARG A 258 0.69 -24.32 -3.10
N ARG A 259 -0.39 -23.72 -3.62
CA ARG A 259 -1.77 -24.14 -3.31
C ARG A 259 -2.10 -25.51 -3.90
N LEU A 260 -1.65 -25.80 -5.13
CA LEU A 260 -1.83 -27.10 -5.77
C LEU A 260 -1.07 -28.20 -5.02
N LEU A 261 0.17 -27.94 -4.60
CA LEU A 261 0.98 -28.84 -3.78
C LEU A 261 0.33 -29.11 -2.42
N LEU A 262 -0.22 -28.08 -1.77
CA LEU A 262 -0.95 -28.24 -0.50
C LEU A 262 -2.24 -29.06 -0.68
N LEU A 263 -2.96 -28.85 -1.79
CA LEU A 263 -4.16 -29.63 -2.13
C LEU A 263 -3.83 -31.09 -2.43
N LEU A 264 -2.77 -31.35 -3.19
CA LEU A 264 -2.26 -32.70 -3.46
C LEU A 264 -1.83 -33.40 -2.17
N LEU A 265 -1.11 -32.70 -1.29
CA LEU A 265 -0.70 -33.25 0.01
C LEU A 265 -1.91 -33.60 0.88
N LEU A 266 -2.94 -32.74 0.92
CA LEU A 266 -4.18 -33.00 1.64
C LEU A 266 -4.95 -34.19 1.07
N LEU A 267 -5.01 -34.32 -0.26
CA LEU A 267 -5.64 -35.48 -0.93
C LEU A 267 -4.93 -36.79 -0.62
N VAL A 268 -3.59 -36.79 -0.61
CA VAL A 268 -2.79 -37.96 -0.24
C VAL A 268 -3.02 -38.33 1.23
N LEU A 269 -3.03 -37.34 2.13
CA LEU A 269 -3.32 -37.57 3.56
C LEU A 269 -4.73 -38.10 3.79
N ALA A 270 -5.74 -37.56 3.08
CA ALA A 270 -7.11 -38.03 3.15
C ALA A 270 -7.25 -39.46 2.61
N GLY A 271 -6.59 -39.77 1.48
CA GLY A 271 -6.56 -41.12 0.92
C GLY A 271 -5.88 -42.13 1.86
N ALA A 272 -4.76 -41.75 2.47
CA ALA A 272 -4.08 -42.58 3.46
C ALA A 272 -4.92 -42.80 4.73
N ALA A 273 -5.61 -41.77 5.21
CA ALA A 273 -6.52 -41.89 6.36
C ALA A 273 -7.73 -42.76 6.05
N ALA A 274 -8.31 -42.62 4.84
CA ALA A 274 -9.41 -43.47 4.39
C ALA A 274 -8.98 -44.93 4.22
N ALA A 275 -7.80 -45.16 3.64
CA ALA A 275 -7.21 -46.51 3.53
C ALA A 275 -6.96 -47.11 4.91
N TRP A 276 -6.38 -46.34 5.84
CA TRP A 276 -6.16 -46.75 7.23
C TRP A 276 -7.46 -47.12 7.96
N TYR A 277 -8.50 -46.30 7.79
CA TYR A 277 -9.82 -46.55 8.36
C TYR A 277 -10.48 -47.80 7.76
N TYR A 278 -10.37 -47.99 6.44
CA TYR A 278 -10.99 -49.11 5.73
C TYR A 278 -10.26 -50.45 5.93
N THR A 279 -8.96 -50.41 6.21
CA THR A 279 -8.16 -51.60 6.52
C THR A 279 -7.99 -51.87 8.01
N GLY A 280 -8.60 -51.05 8.89
CA GLY A 280 -8.53 -51.24 10.34
C GLY A 280 -7.13 -51.09 10.93
N GLY A 281 -6.25 -50.35 10.24
CA GLY A 281 -4.88 -50.08 10.67
C GLY A 281 -3.79 -50.99 10.08
N ASP A 282 -4.12 -51.90 9.14
CA ASP A 282 -3.12 -52.69 8.41
C ASP A 282 -3.07 -52.30 6.93
N LEU A 283 -2.07 -51.48 6.55
CA LEU A 283 -1.93 -50.98 5.17
C LEU A 283 -1.40 -52.03 4.18
N THR A 284 -0.91 -53.18 4.66
CA THR A 284 -0.33 -54.23 3.82
C THR A 284 -1.39 -55.08 3.11
N ALA A 285 -2.63 -55.07 3.60
CA ALA A 285 -3.77 -55.80 3.04
C ALA A 285 -4.53 -55.06 1.92
N LEU A 286 -4.16 -53.80 1.64
CA LEU A 286 -4.82 -52.94 0.65
C LEU A 286 -4.81 -53.49 -0.81
N PRO A 287 -3.71 -54.08 -1.34
CA PRO A 287 -3.70 -54.57 -2.73
C PRO A 287 -4.63 -55.75 -2.96
N GLN A 288 -4.85 -56.62 -1.97
CA GLN A 288 -5.78 -57.75 -2.08
C GLN A 288 -7.26 -57.29 -2.06
N LYS A 289 -7.60 -56.27 -1.26
CA LYS A 289 -8.98 -55.72 -1.21
C LYS A 289 -9.36 -54.90 -2.44
N LEU A 290 -8.40 -54.23 -3.08
CA LEU A 290 -8.67 -53.52 -4.34
C LEU A 290 -8.88 -54.49 -5.51
N GLN A 291 -8.22 -55.65 -5.50
CA GLN A 291 -8.45 -56.71 -6.49
C GLN A 291 -9.84 -57.34 -6.38
N SER A 292 -10.38 -57.51 -5.17
CA SER A 292 -11.76 -57.99 -5.01
C SER A 292 -12.81 -56.97 -5.46
N LEU A 293 -12.54 -55.67 -5.31
CA LEU A 293 -13.46 -54.60 -5.77
C LEU A 293 -13.44 -54.41 -7.30
N GLY A 294 -12.32 -54.73 -7.96
CA GLY A 294 -12.20 -54.65 -9.43
C GLY A 294 -12.80 -55.83 -10.19
N ALA A 295 -13.12 -56.94 -9.50
CA ALA A 295 -13.64 -58.16 -10.12
C ALA A 295 -15.18 -58.19 -10.26
N ASP A 296 -15.92 -57.42 -9.45
CA ASP A 296 -17.39 -57.52 -9.35
C ASP A 296 -18.19 -56.39 -10.05
N SER A 297 -17.56 -55.48 -10.80
CA SER A 297 -18.27 -54.36 -11.43
C SER A 297 -17.85 -54.03 -12.87
N LEU A 298 -17.72 -55.04 -13.74
CA LEU A 298 -17.69 -54.84 -15.19
C LEU A 298 -18.68 -55.76 -15.91
N PRO A 299 -19.98 -55.38 -16.02
CA PRO A 299 -20.83 -55.97 -17.03
C PRO A 299 -20.39 -55.49 -18.43
N HIS A 300 -20.10 -56.47 -19.28
CA HIS A 300 -19.74 -56.32 -20.68
C HIS A 300 -20.83 -55.59 -21.47
N SER A 301 -20.40 -54.76 -22.43
CA SER A 301 -21.27 -54.10 -23.39
C SER A 301 -22.01 -55.14 -24.24
N GLY A 302 -23.32 -55.29 -24.04
CA GLY A 302 -24.17 -56.09 -24.93
C GLY A 302 -25.41 -56.72 -24.28
N ALA A 303 -26.50 -55.97 -24.10
CA ALA A 303 -27.86 -56.50 -24.13
C ALA A 303 -28.91 -55.38 -24.36
N LYS A 304 -29.97 -55.74 -25.09
CA LYS A 304 -30.99 -54.92 -25.77
C LYS A 304 -31.97 -54.18 -24.85
N LEU A 305 -32.45 -53.04 -25.34
CA LEU A 305 -33.70 -52.39 -24.96
C LEU A 305 -34.90 -53.25 -25.37
N ILE A 306 -35.71 -53.65 -24.38
CA ILE A 306 -37.19 -53.61 -24.42
C ILE A 306 -37.62 -52.98 -23.09
#